data_AF-A0A1V8Q6T8-F1
#
_entry.id   AF-A0A1V8Q6T8-F1
#
_cell.length_a   1.000
_cell.length_b   1.000
_cell.length_c   1.000
_cell.angle_alpha   90.00
_cell.angle_beta   90.00
_cell.angle_gamma   90.00
#
_symmetry.space_group_name_H-M   'P 1'
#
loop_
_entity.id
_entity.type
_entity.pdbx_description
1 polymer ?
#
loop_
_entity_poly.entity_id
_entity_poly.type
_entity_poly.pdbx_seq_one_letter_code
_entity_poly.pdbx_strand_id
1 'polypeptide(L)'
;MAQQEPVRRYDTLSFDEALDVSDVMRERRTLRRISQVLAVLTVLLIGGGLLLGAYPLALQWKSSRELASQSEQVSKKVDGWPFPQARDQLRAATEYNAKLAASGQPVLGEAVDPFDIANGSSQASSQSDSKASKDAEYQSLLDTGNGVMGAVEIPKIDVDLPIYHGTGEDQLAMGVGHLYGTSLPVGGTSTHTVITGHRGLVRSPMFTRLDEMVKGDFIYLKVMGETLAYQVDDISVIKPDDTSKLRVVDGQDRITLMTCTPYGVNTHRLLVSGHRVDIPEPAPDPTDLHDWRTIGIWSCAGILTVGWLLVWLVGRLRHGVWRRMRHATRIYVRIQRSGRQASAKHR
;
A
#
# COMPACT_ATOMS: atom_id res chain seq x y z
N MET A 1 -33.61 65.10 -54.90
CA MET A 1 -33.51 65.60 -53.52
C MET A 1 -32.86 64.52 -52.69
N ALA A 2 -31.62 64.72 -52.25
CA ALA A 2 -30.85 63.73 -51.50
C ALA A 2 -31.33 63.68 -50.04
N GLN A 3 -31.70 62.49 -49.55
CA GLN A 3 -32.02 62.24 -48.15
C GLN A 3 -30.71 62.26 -47.33
N GLN A 4 -30.61 63.18 -46.37
CA GLN A 4 -29.51 63.24 -45.41
C GLN A 4 -29.63 62.07 -44.41
N GLU A 5 -28.55 61.30 -44.26
CA GLU A 5 -28.42 60.31 -43.19
C GLU A 5 -28.51 60.98 -41.80
N PRO A 6 -29.11 60.31 -40.79
CA PRO A 6 -29.15 60.84 -39.44
C PRO A 6 -27.75 60.83 -38.83
N VAL A 7 -27.22 62.02 -38.54
CA VAL A 7 -26.00 62.24 -37.77
C VAL A 7 -26.14 61.56 -36.42
N ARG A 8 -25.37 60.49 -36.17
CA ARG A 8 -25.27 59.90 -34.82
C ARG A 8 -24.70 60.95 -33.87
N ARG A 9 -25.54 61.44 -32.96
CA ARG A 9 -25.11 62.25 -31.83
C ARG A 9 -24.29 61.35 -30.90
N TYR A 10 -23.00 61.61 -30.78
CA TYR A 10 -22.19 61.06 -29.72
C TYR A 10 -22.42 61.95 -28.50
N ASP A 11 -23.29 61.52 -27.59
CA ASP A 11 -23.40 62.16 -26.28
C ASP A 11 -22.07 61.96 -25.55
N THR A 12 -21.33 63.05 -25.35
CA THR A 12 -20.08 63.02 -24.59
C THR A 12 -20.43 62.84 -23.12
N LEU A 13 -20.09 61.68 -22.56
CA LEU A 13 -20.18 61.40 -21.12
C LEU A 13 -19.60 62.57 -20.32
N SER A 14 -20.27 62.95 -19.24
CA SER A 14 -19.73 63.96 -18.32
C SER A 14 -18.42 63.46 -17.70
N PHE A 15 -17.52 64.36 -17.33
CA PHE A 15 -16.23 64.00 -16.73
C PHE A 15 -16.38 63.11 -15.49
N ASP A 16 -17.43 63.33 -14.69
CA ASP A 16 -17.73 62.55 -13.49
C ASP A 16 -18.26 61.15 -13.81
N GLU A 17 -19.08 60.99 -14.87
CA GLU A 17 -19.53 59.67 -15.33
C GLU A 17 -18.40 58.87 -16.00
N ALA A 18 -17.51 59.56 -16.74
CA ALA A 18 -16.32 58.93 -17.33
C ALA A 18 -15.30 58.46 -16.26
N LEU A 19 -15.38 58.99 -15.04
CA LEU A 19 -14.56 58.62 -13.89
C LEU A 19 -15.28 57.73 -12.88
N ASP A 20 -16.55 57.36 -13.10
CA ASP A 20 -17.27 56.46 -12.20
C ASP A 20 -16.80 55.01 -12.38
N VAL A 21 -15.73 54.67 -11.64
CA VAL A 21 -15.14 53.32 -11.64
C VAL A 21 -15.83 52.39 -10.62
N SER A 22 -16.95 52.80 -10.02
CA SER A 22 -17.59 52.07 -8.92
C SER A 22 -18.07 50.68 -9.33
N ASP A 23 -18.63 50.54 -10.53
CA ASP A 23 -19.07 49.26 -11.09
C ASP A 23 -17.91 48.32 -11.39
N VAL A 24 -16.85 48.82 -12.02
CA VAL A 24 -15.61 48.04 -12.27
C VAL A 24 -14.96 47.62 -10.95
N MET A 25 -14.99 48.48 -9.92
CA MET A 25 -14.51 48.12 -8.58
C MET A 25 -15.39 47.08 -7.88
N ARG A 26 -16.71 47.12 -8.08
CA ARG A 26 -17.67 46.15 -7.53
C ARG A 26 -17.49 44.79 -8.19
N GLU A 27 -17.37 44.74 -9.51
CA GLU A 27 -17.08 43.53 -10.29
C GLU A 27 -15.72 42.92 -9.90
N ARG A 28 -14.68 43.74 -9.73
CA ARG A 28 -13.38 43.25 -9.27
C ARG A 28 -13.43 42.69 -7.84
N ARG A 29 -14.31 43.19 -6.97
CA ARG A 29 -14.52 42.64 -5.62
C ARG A 29 -15.27 41.31 -5.66
N THR A 30 -16.32 41.19 -6.48
CA THR A 30 -17.07 39.94 -6.64
C THR A 30 -16.19 38.86 -7.25
N LEU A 31 -15.44 39.16 -8.32
CA LEU A 31 -14.49 38.22 -8.93
C LEU A 31 -13.39 37.78 -7.95
N ARG A 32 -12.84 38.70 -7.13
CA ARG A 32 -11.88 38.33 -6.08
C ARG A 32 -12.49 37.42 -5.02
N ARG A 33 -13.72 37.68 -4.58
CA ARG A 33 -14.42 36.81 -3.62
C ARG A 33 -14.70 35.44 -4.22
N ILE A 34 -15.17 35.38 -5.47
CA ILE A 34 -15.41 34.11 -6.19
C ILE A 34 -14.09 33.34 -6.33
N SER A 35 -13.00 33.99 -6.73
CA SER A 35 -11.67 33.36 -6.81
C SER A 35 -11.18 32.84 -5.45
N GLN A 36 -11.40 33.58 -4.36
CA GLN A 36 -11.07 33.12 -3.01
C GLN A 36 -11.91 31.90 -2.60
N VAL A 37 -13.22 31.93 -2.87
CA VAL A 37 -14.13 30.80 -2.58
C VAL A 37 -13.72 29.58 -3.39
N LEU A 38 -13.47 29.72 -4.69
CA LEU A 38 -13.01 28.62 -5.54
C LEU A 38 -11.66 28.06 -5.09
N ALA A 39 -10.73 28.91 -4.65
CA ALA A 39 -9.44 28.46 -4.11
C ALA A 39 -9.61 27.65 -2.82
N VAL A 40 -10.45 28.12 -1.89
CA VAL A 40 -10.78 27.38 -0.66
C VAL A 40 -11.44 26.04 -0.99
N LEU A 41 -12.43 26.04 -1.89
CA LEU A 41 -13.10 24.82 -2.33
C LEU A 41 -12.11 23.82 -2.95
N THR A 42 -11.19 24.30 -3.78
CA THR A 42 -10.16 23.46 -4.41
C THR A 42 -9.24 22.83 -3.37
N VAL A 43 -8.79 23.59 -2.38
CA VAL A 43 -7.97 23.07 -1.27
C VAL A 43 -8.73 22.03 -0.46
N LEU A 44 -10.02 22.25 -0.19
CA LEU A 44 -10.86 21.28 0.53
C LEU A 44 -11.05 19.99 -0.26
N LEU A 45 -11.28 20.06 -1.58
CA LEU A 45 -11.41 18.88 -2.42
C LEU A 45 -10.11 18.09 -2.53
N ILE A 46 -8.97 18.77 -2.69
CA ILE A 46 -7.65 18.12 -2.70
C ILE A 46 -7.37 17.48 -1.34
N GLY A 47 -7.61 18.20 -0.24
CA GLY A 47 -7.43 17.67 1.12
C GLY A 47 -8.34 16.46 1.39
N GLY A 48 -9.60 16.51 0.97
CA GLY A 48 -10.54 15.40 1.06
C GLY A 48 -10.09 14.19 0.24
N GLY A 49 -9.64 14.39 -1.00
CA GLY A 49 -9.10 13.32 -1.83
C GLY A 49 -7.85 12.67 -1.24
N LEU A 50 -6.93 13.46 -0.69
CA LEU A 50 -5.73 12.94 -0.01
C LEU A 50 -6.10 12.13 1.24
N LEU A 51 -7.06 12.59 2.05
CA LEU A 51 -7.52 11.86 3.22
C LEU A 51 -8.17 10.52 2.84
N LEU A 52 -9.01 10.50 1.81
CA LEU A 52 -9.63 9.28 1.30
C LEU A 52 -8.59 8.29 0.79
N GLY A 53 -7.55 8.75 0.09
CA GLY A 53 -6.45 7.90 -0.38
C GLY A 53 -5.50 7.43 0.73
N ALA A 54 -5.26 8.27 1.74
CA ALA A 54 -4.40 7.93 2.88
C ALA A 54 -5.05 6.94 3.86
N TYR A 55 -6.39 6.93 3.95
CA TYR A 55 -7.13 6.06 4.86
C TYR A 55 -6.84 4.55 4.67
N PRO A 56 -6.97 3.95 3.47
CA PRO A 56 -6.65 2.53 3.27
C PRO A 56 -5.17 2.24 3.54
N LEU A 57 -4.26 3.17 3.21
CA LEU A 57 -2.82 3.02 3.50
C LEU A 57 -2.55 2.95 5.00
N ALA A 58 -3.21 3.81 5.78
CA ALA A 58 -3.09 3.81 7.24
C ALA A 58 -3.66 2.52 7.85
N LEU A 59 -4.78 2.01 7.33
CA LEU A 59 -5.33 0.73 7.74
C LEU A 59 -4.38 -0.43 7.44
N GLN A 60 -3.87 -0.49 6.20
CA GLN A 60 -2.91 -1.51 5.77
C GLN A 60 -1.65 -1.49 6.62
N TRP A 61 -1.07 -0.32 6.89
CA TRP A 61 0.10 -0.18 7.74
C TRP A 61 -0.15 -0.63 9.18
N LYS A 62 -1.32 -0.30 9.75
CA LYS A 62 -1.72 -0.80 11.07
C LYS A 62 -1.81 -2.33 11.07
N SER A 63 -2.46 -2.89 10.04
CA SER A 63 -2.60 -4.34 9.90
C SER A 63 -1.26 -5.05 9.74
N SER A 64 -0.35 -4.54 8.89
CA SER A 64 0.99 -5.12 8.72
C SER A 64 1.75 -5.18 10.04
N ARG A 65 1.70 -4.12 10.84
CA ARG A 65 2.33 -4.10 12.17
C ARG A 65 1.71 -5.08 13.15
N GLU A 66 0.39 -5.23 13.11
CA GLU A 66 -0.32 -6.17 13.96
C GLU A 66 0.05 -7.62 13.60
N LEU A 67 0.10 -7.94 12.31
CA LEU A 67 0.49 -9.26 11.81
C LEU A 67 1.97 -9.58 12.09
N ALA A 68 2.88 -8.62 11.87
CA ALA A 68 4.30 -8.78 12.22
C ALA A 68 4.50 -9.00 13.72
N SER A 69 3.74 -8.28 14.56
CA SER A 69 3.75 -8.51 16.01
C SER A 69 3.26 -9.91 16.39
N GLN A 70 2.29 -10.47 15.66
CA GLN A 70 1.86 -11.86 15.85
C GLN A 70 2.96 -12.85 15.46
N SER A 71 3.65 -12.66 14.33
CA SER A 71 4.82 -13.45 13.93
C SER A 71 5.92 -13.45 15.01
N GLU A 72 6.21 -12.27 15.58
CA GLU A 72 7.20 -12.12 16.65
C GLU A 72 6.76 -12.83 17.94
N GLN A 73 5.48 -12.71 18.31
CA GLN A 73 4.93 -13.41 19.48
C GLN A 73 4.99 -14.92 19.33
N VAL A 74 4.72 -15.45 18.13
CA VAL A 74 4.84 -16.87 17.81
C VAL A 74 6.28 -17.34 18.00
N SER A 75 7.25 -16.58 17.46
CA SER A 75 8.68 -16.89 17.62
C SER A 75 9.10 -16.89 19.09
N LYS A 76 8.76 -15.82 19.85
CA LYS A 76 9.04 -15.72 21.29
C LYS A 76 8.39 -16.83 22.11
N LYS A 77 7.19 -17.27 21.73
CA LYS A 77 6.49 -18.36 22.42
C LYS A 77 7.25 -19.67 22.25
N VAL A 78 7.71 -19.96 21.04
CA VAL A 78 8.50 -21.15 20.73
C VAL A 78 9.86 -21.11 21.43
N ASP A 79 10.53 -19.96 21.48
CA ASP A 79 11.79 -19.79 22.21
C ASP A 79 11.67 -20.11 23.70
N GLY A 80 10.47 -19.93 24.26
CA GLY A 80 10.14 -20.27 25.65
C GLY A 80 9.73 -21.73 25.89
N TRP A 81 9.67 -22.58 24.86
CA TRP A 81 9.27 -23.98 25.02
C TRP A 81 10.34 -24.82 25.74
N PRO A 82 9.95 -25.79 26.57
CA PRO A 82 10.88 -26.74 27.17
C PRO A 82 11.66 -27.53 26.12
N PHE A 83 12.97 -27.66 26.28
CA PHE A 83 13.76 -28.58 25.48
C PHE A 83 13.34 -30.04 25.79
N PRO A 84 13.14 -30.94 24.79
CA PRO A 84 13.41 -30.79 23.35
C PRO A 84 12.16 -30.55 22.47
N GLN A 85 11.10 -29.94 22.99
CA GLN A 85 9.78 -29.89 22.33
C GLN A 85 9.80 -29.36 20.89
N ALA A 86 10.47 -28.22 20.62
CA ALA A 86 10.55 -27.65 19.27
C ALA A 86 11.29 -28.58 18.29
N ARG A 87 12.35 -29.26 18.75
CA ARG A 87 13.10 -30.23 17.94
C ARG A 87 12.29 -31.48 17.64
N ASP A 88 11.48 -31.94 18.59
CA ASP A 88 10.57 -33.07 18.38
C ASP A 88 9.51 -32.75 17.33
N GLN A 89 8.97 -31.52 17.34
CA GLN A 89 8.04 -31.02 16.32
C GLN A 89 8.68 -30.97 14.93
N LEU A 90 9.91 -30.43 14.82
CA LEU A 90 10.66 -30.42 13.55
C LEU A 90 10.92 -31.83 13.02
N ARG A 91 11.30 -32.77 13.89
CA ARG A 91 11.51 -34.17 13.51
C ARG A 91 10.22 -34.81 13.00
N ALA A 92 9.11 -34.65 13.74
CA ALA A 92 7.82 -35.18 13.33
C ALA A 92 7.34 -34.59 11.99
N ALA A 93 7.55 -33.29 11.78
CA ALA A 93 7.23 -32.63 10.51
C ALA A 93 8.11 -33.13 9.34
N THR A 94 9.39 -33.41 9.61
CA THR A 94 10.31 -34.00 8.60
C THR A 94 9.87 -35.41 8.22
N GLU A 95 9.49 -36.24 9.20
CA GLU A 95 8.95 -37.58 8.96
C GLU A 95 7.63 -37.54 8.17
N TYR A 96 6.75 -36.60 8.50
CA TYR A 96 5.52 -36.34 7.73
C TYR A 96 5.84 -35.97 6.28
N ASN A 97 6.78 -35.06 6.05
CA ASN A 97 7.22 -34.66 4.71
C ASN A 97 7.77 -35.83 3.90
N ALA A 98 8.57 -36.71 4.51
CA ALA A 98 9.09 -37.91 3.86
C ALA A 98 7.98 -38.86 3.42
N LYS A 99 6.97 -39.11 4.28
CA LYS A 99 5.78 -39.91 3.94
C LYS A 99 4.98 -39.26 2.81
N LEU A 100 4.77 -37.94 2.88
CA LEU A 100 4.02 -37.17 1.89
C LEU A 100 4.70 -37.25 0.51
N ALA A 101 6.01 -37.06 0.43
CA ALA A 101 6.77 -37.18 -0.81
C ALA A 101 6.68 -38.60 -1.38
N ALA A 102 6.84 -39.64 -0.54
CA ALA A 102 6.73 -41.04 -0.95
C ALA A 102 5.32 -41.42 -1.45
N SER A 103 4.27 -40.74 -0.97
CA SER A 103 2.88 -40.96 -1.41
C SER A 103 2.58 -40.41 -2.81
N GLY A 104 3.45 -39.56 -3.36
CA GLY A 104 3.21 -38.87 -4.64
C GLY A 104 2.22 -37.70 -4.56
N GLN A 105 1.86 -37.24 -3.35
CA GLN A 105 0.92 -36.14 -3.10
C GLN A 105 -0.43 -36.33 -3.84
N PRO A 106 -1.24 -37.33 -3.43
CA PRO A 106 -2.52 -37.61 -4.08
C PRO A 106 -3.55 -36.48 -3.90
N VAL A 107 -3.34 -35.62 -2.91
CA VAL A 107 -4.15 -34.44 -2.61
C VAL A 107 -3.25 -33.23 -2.56
N LEU A 108 -3.65 -32.14 -3.23
CA LEU A 108 -3.03 -30.82 -3.15
C LEU A 108 -4.16 -29.80 -2.95
N GLY A 109 -4.12 -29.08 -1.83
CA GLY A 109 -5.13 -28.12 -1.41
C GLY A 109 -6.43 -28.74 -0.88
N GLU A 110 -7.40 -27.85 -0.61
CA GLU A 110 -8.71 -28.17 -0.06
C GLU A 110 -9.68 -28.66 -1.15
N ALA A 111 -9.43 -29.81 -1.78
CA ALA A 111 -10.27 -30.43 -2.83
C ALA A 111 -10.49 -29.63 -4.14
N VAL A 112 -10.35 -28.30 -4.14
CA VAL A 112 -10.45 -27.33 -5.23
C VAL A 112 -9.49 -26.15 -4.89
N ASP A 113 -9.04 -25.39 -5.89
CA ASP A 113 -8.19 -24.20 -5.66
C ASP A 113 -8.77 -23.31 -4.54
N PRO A 114 -7.94 -22.85 -3.58
CA PRO A 114 -8.40 -22.06 -2.44
C PRO A 114 -9.13 -20.76 -2.78
N PHE A 115 -9.16 -20.31 -4.03
CA PHE A 115 -9.84 -19.09 -4.47
C PHE A 115 -10.80 -19.31 -5.66
N ASP A 116 -11.28 -20.53 -5.92
CA ASP A 116 -12.14 -20.88 -7.08
C ASP A 116 -13.60 -20.40 -7.00
N ILE A 117 -13.90 -19.33 -6.25
CA ILE A 117 -15.21 -18.64 -6.32
C ILE A 117 -15.06 -17.37 -7.15
N ALA A 118 -16.06 -17.08 -7.98
CA ALA A 118 -16.17 -15.90 -8.86
C ALA A 118 -15.93 -14.52 -8.19
N ASN A 119 -15.71 -14.46 -6.87
CA ASN A 119 -15.44 -13.24 -6.10
C ASN A 119 -14.12 -13.27 -5.29
N GLY A 120 -13.24 -14.27 -5.45
CA GLY A 120 -11.95 -14.31 -4.76
C GLY A 120 -12.00 -14.60 -3.25
N SER A 121 -13.17 -14.98 -2.74
CA SER A 121 -13.35 -15.62 -1.42
C SER A 121 -13.02 -17.11 -1.53
N SER A 122 -12.41 -17.67 -0.50
CA SER A 122 -12.08 -19.09 -0.49
C SER A 122 -13.31 -19.99 -0.38
N GLN A 123 -13.29 -21.14 -1.07
CA GLN A 123 -14.39 -22.13 -1.09
C GLN A 123 -14.63 -22.82 0.26
N ALA A 124 -13.67 -22.74 1.21
CA ALA A 124 -13.85 -23.33 2.53
C ALA A 124 -14.79 -22.47 3.37
N SER A 125 -16.09 -22.52 3.04
CA SER A 125 -17.16 -22.02 3.87
C SER A 125 -17.17 -22.84 5.17
N SER A 126 -16.52 -22.29 6.20
CA SER A 126 -16.34 -22.86 7.54
C SER A 126 -15.17 -23.85 7.66
N GLN A 127 -14.36 -23.62 8.70
CA GLN A 127 -13.23 -24.45 9.14
C GLN A 127 -13.58 -25.94 9.32
N SER A 128 -14.86 -26.34 9.38
CA SER A 128 -15.29 -27.73 9.62
C SER A 128 -15.25 -28.66 8.41
N ASP A 129 -15.24 -28.14 7.18
CA ASP A 129 -15.45 -29.00 5.98
C ASP A 129 -14.22 -29.24 5.11
N SER A 130 -13.13 -28.53 5.37
CA SER A 130 -11.86 -28.64 4.64
C SER A 130 -11.16 -30.01 4.86
N LYS A 131 -10.30 -30.43 3.93
CA LYS A 131 -9.48 -31.65 4.10
C LYS A 131 -8.41 -31.44 5.16
N ALA A 132 -7.80 -30.26 5.20
CA ALA A 132 -6.82 -29.91 6.23
C ALA A 132 -7.39 -30.02 7.64
N SER A 133 -8.59 -29.50 7.88
CA SER A 133 -9.18 -29.49 9.23
C SER A 133 -9.62 -30.86 9.72
N LYS A 134 -9.83 -31.81 8.81
CA LYS A 134 -10.17 -33.20 9.12
C LYS A 134 -8.94 -34.06 9.39
N ASP A 135 -7.75 -33.60 8.99
CA ASP A 135 -6.49 -34.30 9.21
C ASP A 135 -5.87 -33.90 10.55
N ALA A 136 -6.11 -34.73 11.57
CA ALA A 136 -5.62 -34.49 12.93
C ALA A 136 -4.09 -34.58 13.06
N GLU A 137 -3.42 -35.40 12.24
CA GLU A 137 -1.94 -35.47 12.23
C GLU A 137 -1.40 -34.13 11.72
N TYR A 138 -1.86 -33.70 10.55
CA TYR A 138 -1.48 -32.41 9.96
C TYR A 138 -1.72 -31.23 10.91
N GLN A 139 -2.90 -31.12 11.52
CA GLN A 139 -3.24 -30.01 12.42
C GLN A 139 -2.42 -29.99 13.73
N SER A 140 -1.81 -31.11 14.10
CA SER A 140 -1.01 -31.22 15.33
C SER A 140 0.47 -30.86 15.13
N LEU A 141 0.94 -30.87 13.88
CA LEU A 141 2.35 -30.68 13.54
C LEU A 141 2.67 -29.19 13.46
N LEU A 142 3.73 -28.75 14.14
CA LEU A 142 4.15 -27.36 14.17
C LEU A 142 3.10 -26.39 14.76
N ASP A 143 2.04 -26.87 15.42
CA ASP A 143 1.05 -25.98 16.02
C ASP A 143 1.61 -25.27 17.26
N THR A 144 1.87 -23.98 17.11
CA THR A 144 2.27 -23.10 18.22
C THR A 144 1.07 -22.64 19.05
N GLY A 145 -0.14 -23.07 18.70
CA GLY A 145 -1.43 -22.71 19.28
C GLY A 145 -2.25 -21.85 18.32
N ASN A 146 -3.58 -22.08 18.32
CA ASN A 146 -4.53 -21.43 17.41
C ASN A 146 -4.25 -21.70 15.92
N GLY A 147 -3.55 -22.79 15.60
CA GLY A 147 -3.30 -23.22 14.22
C GLY A 147 -2.14 -22.50 13.53
N VAL A 148 -1.28 -21.78 14.26
CA VAL A 148 -0.12 -21.07 13.69
C VAL A 148 1.11 -21.99 13.64
N MET A 149 1.67 -22.19 12.44
CA MET A 149 2.87 -22.99 12.18
C MET A 149 4.18 -22.22 12.42
N GLY A 150 4.17 -20.92 12.16
CA GLY A 150 5.38 -20.09 12.11
C GLY A 150 5.11 -18.76 11.41
N ALA A 151 6.13 -18.20 10.76
CA ALA A 151 6.01 -16.96 10.01
C ALA A 151 6.80 -17.00 8.68
N VAL A 152 6.34 -16.21 7.71
CA VAL A 152 7.07 -15.91 6.47
C VAL A 152 7.50 -14.44 6.46
N GLU A 153 8.75 -14.20 6.11
CA GLU A 153 9.32 -12.87 5.96
C GLU A 153 9.87 -12.68 4.53
N ILE A 154 9.53 -11.55 3.90
CA ILE A 154 9.99 -11.17 2.56
C ILE A 154 10.44 -9.71 2.62
N PRO A 155 11.73 -9.44 2.90
CA PRO A 155 12.21 -8.08 3.14
C PRO A 155 11.91 -7.13 1.98
N LYS A 156 12.01 -7.62 0.73
CA LYS A 156 11.84 -6.82 -0.50
C LYS A 156 10.54 -6.03 -0.55
N ILE A 157 9.48 -6.58 0.02
CA ILE A 157 8.13 -6.05 -0.07
C ILE A 157 7.52 -5.74 1.31
N ASP A 158 8.35 -5.71 2.36
CA ASP A 158 7.95 -5.44 3.75
C ASP A 158 6.83 -6.38 4.23
N VAL A 159 7.00 -7.68 3.98
CA VAL A 159 6.07 -8.73 4.40
C VAL A 159 6.66 -9.48 5.59
N ASP A 160 5.92 -9.52 6.69
CA ASP A 160 6.12 -10.40 7.83
C ASP A 160 4.72 -10.87 8.29
N LEU A 161 4.41 -12.14 8.03
CA LEU A 161 3.06 -12.69 8.20
C LEU A 161 3.09 -14.05 8.91
N PRO A 162 2.16 -14.32 9.85
CA PRO A 162 1.99 -15.63 10.45
C PRO A 162 1.47 -16.64 9.42
N ILE A 163 1.99 -17.86 9.47
CA ILE A 163 1.58 -19.00 8.66
C ILE A 163 0.61 -19.86 9.45
N TYR A 164 -0.60 -20.06 8.93
CA TYR A 164 -1.63 -20.90 9.50
C TYR A 164 -1.76 -22.24 8.78
N HIS A 165 -2.31 -23.24 9.48
CA HIS A 165 -2.67 -24.52 8.88
C HIS A 165 -3.84 -24.40 7.90
N GLY A 166 -3.59 -24.77 6.64
CA GLY A 166 -4.63 -24.82 5.62
C GLY A 166 -4.87 -23.45 5.00
N THR A 167 -5.78 -23.40 4.04
CA THR A 167 -6.06 -22.21 3.23
C THR A 167 -7.55 -21.85 3.25
N GLY A 168 -8.19 -22.01 4.41
CA GLY A 168 -9.57 -21.59 4.59
C GLY A 168 -9.72 -20.08 4.80
N GLU A 169 -10.96 -19.58 4.71
CA GLU A 169 -11.24 -18.14 4.74
C GLU A 169 -10.76 -17.50 6.04
N ASP A 170 -10.98 -18.17 7.17
CA ASP A 170 -10.58 -17.67 8.49
C ASP A 170 -9.05 -17.55 8.57
N GLN A 171 -8.31 -18.52 8.05
CA GLN A 171 -6.84 -18.51 8.05
C GLN A 171 -6.29 -17.41 7.15
N LEU A 172 -6.82 -17.29 5.92
CA LEU A 172 -6.37 -16.28 4.96
C LEU A 172 -6.79 -14.85 5.36
N ALA A 173 -7.84 -14.70 6.17
CA ALA A 173 -8.21 -13.42 6.78
C ALA A 173 -7.23 -12.98 7.88
N MET A 174 -6.59 -13.93 8.57
CA MET A 174 -5.66 -13.68 9.69
C MET A 174 -4.19 -13.65 9.28
N GLY A 175 -3.81 -14.13 8.09
CA GLY A 175 -2.43 -14.16 7.66
C GLY A 175 -2.25 -14.90 6.33
N VAL A 176 -1.25 -15.76 6.27
CA VAL A 176 -1.05 -16.67 5.13
C VAL A 176 -1.33 -18.11 5.54
N GLY A 177 -1.78 -18.92 4.59
CA GLY A 177 -2.11 -20.32 4.81
C GLY A 177 -1.11 -21.26 4.17
N HIS A 178 -0.71 -22.31 4.87
CA HIS A 178 0.00 -23.43 4.27
C HIS A 178 -0.96 -24.28 3.44
N LEU A 179 -0.61 -24.54 2.17
CA LEU A 179 -1.43 -25.35 1.27
C LEU A 179 -1.35 -26.83 1.68
N TYR A 180 -2.47 -27.39 2.13
CA TYR A 180 -2.56 -28.80 2.52
C TYR A 180 -2.10 -29.73 1.40
N GLY A 181 -1.44 -30.83 1.76
CA GLY A 181 -0.86 -31.77 0.79
C GLY A 181 0.48 -31.32 0.18
N THR A 182 0.98 -30.13 0.52
CA THR A 182 2.37 -29.72 0.28
C THR A 182 3.24 -29.96 1.50
N SER A 183 4.56 -29.95 1.33
CA SER A 183 5.48 -30.22 2.43
C SER A 183 5.36 -29.14 3.51
N LEU A 184 5.31 -29.55 4.78
CA LEU A 184 5.38 -28.65 5.92
C LEU A 184 6.65 -27.78 5.85
N PRO A 185 6.61 -26.54 6.35
CA PRO A 185 7.64 -25.51 6.14
C PRO A 185 8.91 -25.72 7.00
N VAL A 186 9.46 -26.93 7.00
CA VAL A 186 10.70 -27.30 7.71
C VAL A 186 11.89 -27.55 6.78
N GLY A 187 11.66 -27.48 5.46
CA GLY A 187 12.65 -27.76 4.42
C GLY A 187 13.06 -29.23 4.37
N GLY A 188 14.22 -29.49 3.76
CA GLY A 188 14.79 -30.83 3.56
C GLY A 188 14.75 -31.30 2.11
N THR A 189 15.52 -32.32 1.80
CA THR A 189 15.60 -32.89 0.45
C THR A 189 14.26 -33.51 0.02
N SER A 190 13.89 -33.31 -1.24
CA SER A 190 12.61 -33.75 -1.80
C SER A 190 11.42 -33.18 -1.03
N THR A 191 11.47 -31.88 -0.74
CA THR A 191 10.36 -31.13 -0.13
C THR A 191 9.99 -29.91 -0.97
N HIS A 192 8.70 -29.57 -0.95
CA HIS A 192 8.18 -28.36 -1.58
C HIS A 192 7.02 -27.82 -0.75
N THR A 193 7.27 -26.75 -0.01
CA THR A 193 6.25 -26.06 0.78
C THR A 193 5.56 -24.97 -0.03
N VAL A 194 4.24 -24.86 0.08
CA VAL A 194 3.48 -23.81 -0.62
C VAL A 194 2.71 -22.97 0.38
N ILE A 195 2.98 -21.68 0.37
CA ILE A 195 2.36 -20.69 1.24
C ILE A 195 1.46 -19.79 0.40
N THR A 196 0.20 -19.67 0.81
CA THR A 196 -0.85 -18.99 0.06
C THR A 196 -1.33 -17.75 0.81
N GLY A 197 -1.54 -16.64 0.11
CA GLY A 197 -2.04 -15.40 0.71
C GLY A 197 -2.92 -14.61 -0.26
N HIS A 198 -3.83 -13.80 0.28
CA HIS A 198 -4.67 -12.91 -0.54
C HIS A 198 -3.85 -11.84 -1.27
N ARG A 199 -4.42 -11.35 -2.37
CA ARG A 199 -3.97 -10.16 -3.10
C ARG A 199 -5.05 -9.10 -3.10
N GLY A 200 -4.72 -7.88 -2.68
CA GLY A 200 -5.59 -6.72 -2.81
C GLY A 200 -6.67 -6.56 -1.74
N LEU A 201 -6.45 -7.05 -0.51
CA LEU A 201 -7.37 -6.75 0.59
C LEU A 201 -7.27 -5.27 1.00
N VAL A 202 -8.42 -4.64 1.22
CA VAL A 202 -8.49 -3.22 1.60
C VAL A 202 -7.84 -2.97 2.97
N ARG A 203 -7.96 -3.93 3.90
CA ARG A 203 -7.53 -3.77 5.29
C ARG A 203 -6.10 -4.24 5.57
N SER A 204 -5.56 -5.16 4.76
CA SER A 204 -4.22 -5.74 4.93
C SER A 204 -3.55 -5.95 3.58
N PRO A 205 -2.27 -5.61 3.39
CA PRO A 205 -1.62 -5.82 2.11
C PRO A 205 -1.37 -7.30 1.79
N MET A 206 -1.17 -8.20 2.77
CA MET A 206 -0.87 -9.63 2.52
C MET A 206 0.16 -9.81 1.37
N PHE A 207 -0.12 -10.64 0.37
CA PHE A 207 0.71 -10.83 -0.84
C PHE A 207 0.37 -9.87 -1.98
N THR A 208 -0.23 -8.70 -1.70
CA THR A 208 -0.58 -7.68 -2.71
C THR A 208 0.59 -7.35 -3.65
N ARG A 209 1.79 -7.25 -3.09
CA ARG A 209 3.03 -6.83 -3.76
C ARG A 209 3.89 -7.99 -4.25
N LEU A 210 3.39 -9.22 -4.23
CA LEU A 210 4.19 -10.39 -4.59
C LEU A 210 4.68 -10.33 -6.06
N ASP A 211 4.02 -9.56 -6.92
CA ASP A 211 4.45 -9.28 -8.29
C ASP A 211 5.66 -8.33 -8.42
N GLU A 212 6.08 -7.69 -7.32
CA GLU A 212 7.29 -6.86 -7.28
C GLU A 212 8.58 -7.68 -7.07
N MET A 213 8.44 -8.97 -6.73
CA MET A 213 9.57 -9.88 -6.55
C MET A 213 10.25 -10.22 -7.88
N VAL A 214 11.56 -10.42 -7.83
CA VAL A 214 12.38 -10.84 -8.97
C VAL A 214 13.29 -12.00 -8.59
N LYS A 215 13.84 -12.68 -9.61
CA LYS A 215 14.84 -13.73 -9.39
C LYS A 215 16.04 -13.16 -8.63
N GLY A 216 16.50 -13.88 -7.62
CA GLY A 216 17.58 -13.47 -6.72
C GLY A 216 17.11 -12.87 -5.39
N ASP A 217 15.84 -12.45 -5.28
CA ASP A 217 15.27 -12.00 -4.00
C ASP A 217 15.16 -13.16 -2.99
N PHE A 218 15.11 -12.82 -1.70
CA PHE A 218 15.08 -13.80 -0.60
C PHE A 218 13.71 -13.90 0.08
N ILE A 219 13.39 -15.11 0.53
CA ILE A 219 12.22 -15.46 1.33
C ILE A 219 12.73 -16.21 2.57
N TYR A 220 12.21 -15.87 3.75
CA TYR A 220 12.59 -16.52 5.00
C TYR A 220 11.37 -17.17 5.66
N LEU A 221 11.53 -18.40 6.14
CA LEU A 221 10.56 -19.08 7.00
C LEU A 221 11.12 -19.16 8.41
N LYS A 222 10.36 -18.71 9.41
CA LYS A 222 10.66 -18.86 10.83
C LYS A 222 9.73 -19.90 11.42
N VAL A 223 10.26 -21.08 11.74
CA VAL A 223 9.45 -22.24 12.16
C VAL A 223 10.18 -22.97 13.29
N MET A 224 9.50 -23.17 14.42
CA MET A 224 10.03 -23.91 15.58
C MET A 224 11.43 -23.45 16.05
N GLY A 225 11.72 -22.14 15.98
CA GLY A 225 13.00 -21.55 16.40
C GLY A 225 14.10 -21.58 15.34
N GLU A 226 13.85 -22.22 14.19
CA GLU A 226 14.75 -22.25 13.05
C GLU A 226 14.37 -21.18 12.02
N THR A 227 15.38 -20.64 11.32
CA THR A 227 15.17 -19.76 10.16
C THR A 227 15.68 -20.44 8.89
N LEU A 228 14.83 -20.56 7.88
CA LEU A 228 15.15 -21.18 6.60
C LEU A 228 15.14 -20.10 5.51
N ALA A 229 16.24 -19.94 4.77
CA ALA A 229 16.35 -18.97 3.68
C ALA A 229 16.16 -19.64 2.31
N TYR A 230 15.39 -19.00 1.43
CA TYR A 230 15.18 -19.43 0.06
C TYR A 230 15.45 -18.26 -0.89
N GLN A 231 16.05 -18.55 -2.05
CA GLN A 231 16.28 -17.57 -3.10
C GLN A 231 15.35 -17.82 -4.28
N VAL A 232 14.67 -16.78 -4.74
CA VAL A 232 13.72 -16.85 -5.87
C VAL A 232 14.45 -17.20 -7.16
N ASP A 233 13.98 -18.25 -7.85
CA ASP A 233 14.55 -18.75 -9.10
C ASP A 233 13.53 -18.89 -10.24
N ASP A 234 12.24 -18.99 -9.92
CA ASP A 234 11.12 -19.04 -10.89
C ASP A 234 9.97 -18.12 -10.47
N ILE A 235 9.38 -17.45 -11.46
CA ILE A 235 8.16 -16.66 -11.29
C ILE A 235 7.25 -17.02 -12.46
N SER A 236 6.04 -17.48 -12.16
CA SER A 236 5.13 -17.92 -13.21
C SER A 236 3.67 -17.68 -12.87
N VAL A 237 2.83 -17.74 -13.90
CA VAL A 237 1.39 -17.60 -13.78
C VAL A 237 0.75 -18.89 -14.28
N ILE A 238 -0.09 -19.49 -13.44
CA ILE A 238 -0.81 -20.74 -13.72
C ILE A 238 -2.32 -20.51 -13.67
N LYS A 239 -3.08 -21.45 -14.22
CA LYS A 239 -4.53 -21.50 -13.98
C LYS A 239 -4.82 -22.11 -12.60
N PRO A 240 -5.99 -21.82 -12.00
CA PRO A 240 -6.38 -22.38 -10.70
C PRO A 240 -6.34 -23.92 -10.63
N ASP A 241 -6.68 -24.59 -11.72
CA ASP A 241 -6.73 -26.05 -11.83
C ASP A 241 -5.37 -26.71 -12.10
N ASP A 242 -4.32 -25.92 -12.37
CA ASP A 242 -2.98 -26.41 -12.65
C ASP A 242 -2.13 -26.52 -11.37
N THR A 243 -2.00 -27.73 -10.84
CA THR A 243 -1.16 -28.01 -9.67
C THR A 243 0.24 -28.53 -10.01
N SER A 244 0.61 -28.58 -11.29
CA SER A 244 1.84 -29.24 -11.76
C SER A 244 3.11 -28.65 -11.15
N LYS A 245 3.11 -27.33 -10.92
CA LYS A 245 4.23 -26.58 -10.33
C LYS A 245 4.29 -26.59 -8.81
N LEU A 246 3.30 -27.15 -8.13
CA LEU A 246 3.19 -27.13 -6.67
C LEU A 246 3.66 -28.45 -6.02
N ARG A 247 4.05 -29.43 -6.84
CA ARG A 247 4.50 -30.75 -6.40
C ARG A 247 5.94 -30.75 -5.95
N VAL A 248 6.28 -31.70 -5.09
CA VAL A 248 7.65 -32.04 -4.72
C VAL A 248 8.46 -32.34 -5.98
N VAL A 249 9.66 -31.75 -6.05
CA VAL A 249 10.66 -32.05 -7.06
C VAL A 249 11.76 -32.87 -6.39
N ASP A 250 12.03 -34.06 -6.93
CA ASP A 250 12.98 -34.98 -6.32
C ASP A 250 14.38 -34.36 -6.20
N GLY A 251 15.01 -34.54 -5.05
CA GLY A 251 16.33 -33.99 -4.72
C GLY A 251 16.35 -32.50 -4.36
N GLN A 252 15.22 -31.77 -4.44
CA GLN A 252 15.19 -30.32 -4.19
C GLN A 252 14.49 -29.97 -2.86
N ASP A 253 14.91 -28.86 -2.26
CA ASP A 253 14.24 -28.18 -1.14
C ASP A 253 13.69 -26.86 -1.66
N ARG A 254 12.36 -26.76 -1.80
CA ARG A 254 11.68 -25.65 -2.50
C ARG A 254 10.59 -24.99 -1.66
N ILE A 255 10.38 -23.71 -1.95
CA ILE A 255 9.22 -22.94 -1.52
C ILE A 255 8.51 -22.35 -2.73
N THR A 256 7.18 -22.24 -2.65
CA THR A 256 6.40 -21.37 -3.53
C THR A 256 5.45 -20.50 -2.71
N LEU A 257 5.50 -19.21 -2.97
CA LEU A 257 4.48 -18.26 -2.53
C LEU A 257 3.43 -18.13 -3.62
N MET A 258 2.16 -18.31 -3.27
CA MET A 258 1.04 -18.31 -4.20
C MET A 258 0.01 -17.22 -3.86
N THR A 259 -0.44 -16.48 -4.86
CA THR A 259 -1.53 -15.52 -4.73
C THR A 259 -2.35 -15.37 -6.01
N CYS A 260 -3.49 -14.67 -5.96
CA CYS A 260 -4.34 -14.43 -7.13
C CYS A 260 -3.76 -13.39 -8.10
N THR A 261 -4.04 -13.53 -9.39
CA THR A 261 -3.63 -12.57 -10.42
C THR A 261 -4.57 -12.65 -11.65
N PRO A 262 -4.72 -11.61 -12.49
CA PRO A 262 -4.32 -10.21 -12.30
C PRO A 262 -5.04 -9.52 -11.13
N TYR A 263 -4.47 -8.42 -10.64
CA TYR A 263 -5.02 -7.66 -9.51
C TYR A 263 -6.48 -7.24 -9.75
N GLY A 264 -7.37 -7.56 -8.80
CA GLY A 264 -8.80 -7.24 -8.87
C GLY A 264 -9.62 -8.13 -9.82
N VAL A 265 -8.97 -9.08 -10.53
CA VAL A 265 -9.62 -10.00 -11.48
C VAL A 265 -9.50 -11.46 -11.02
N ASN A 266 -8.35 -11.85 -10.45
CA ASN A 266 -8.15 -13.13 -9.75
C ASN A 266 -8.41 -14.43 -10.56
N THR A 267 -8.36 -14.35 -11.90
CA THR A 267 -8.58 -15.50 -12.82
C THR A 267 -7.45 -16.53 -12.86
N HIS A 268 -6.26 -16.19 -12.39
CA HIS A 268 -5.04 -16.99 -12.43
C HIS A 268 -4.34 -16.95 -11.07
N ARG A 269 -3.27 -17.74 -10.91
CA ARG A 269 -2.39 -17.69 -9.73
C ARG A 269 -0.99 -17.26 -10.12
N LEU A 270 -0.45 -16.30 -9.38
CA LEU A 270 0.95 -15.92 -9.43
C LEU A 270 1.71 -16.82 -8.46
N LEU A 271 2.76 -17.48 -8.97
CA LEU A 271 3.70 -18.29 -8.21
C LEU A 271 5.05 -17.59 -8.19
N VAL A 272 5.60 -17.39 -7.00
CA VAL A 272 6.99 -16.99 -6.79
C VAL A 272 7.68 -18.13 -6.06
N SER A 273 8.55 -18.84 -6.78
CA SER A 273 9.22 -20.04 -6.30
C SER A 273 10.70 -19.80 -6.06
N GLY A 274 11.24 -20.47 -5.06
CA GLY A 274 12.66 -20.42 -4.72
C GLY A 274 13.21 -21.76 -4.25
N HIS A 275 14.53 -21.87 -4.26
CA HIS A 275 15.26 -23.02 -3.73
C HIS A 275 15.97 -22.63 -2.44
N ARG A 276 16.19 -23.63 -1.59
CA ARG A 276 16.88 -23.47 -0.31
C ARG A 276 18.32 -22.97 -0.51
N VAL A 277 18.72 -21.99 0.29
CA VAL A 277 20.08 -21.45 0.36
C VAL A 277 20.52 -21.30 1.81
N ASP A 278 21.82 -21.18 2.03
CA ASP A 278 22.34 -20.75 3.32
C ASP A 278 21.88 -19.30 3.60
N ILE A 279 21.70 -18.96 4.87
CA ILE A 279 21.29 -17.61 5.25
C ILE A 279 22.42 -16.65 4.82
N PRO A 280 22.14 -15.66 3.96
CA PRO A 280 23.16 -14.69 3.55
C PRO A 280 23.65 -13.92 4.78
N GLU A 281 24.97 -13.87 4.97
CA GLU A 281 25.61 -13.02 5.99
C GLU A 281 26.37 -11.86 5.32
N PRO A 282 26.05 -10.59 5.66
CA PRO A 282 24.98 -10.17 6.56
C PRO A 282 23.59 -10.34 5.93
N ALA A 283 22.56 -10.52 6.77
CA ALA A 283 21.17 -10.53 6.31
C ALA A 283 20.88 -9.23 5.54
N PRO A 284 20.20 -9.28 4.37
CA PRO A 284 19.86 -8.10 3.59
C PRO A 284 19.15 -7.08 4.47
N ASP A 285 19.68 -5.86 4.54
CA ASP A 285 19.06 -4.81 5.36
C ASP A 285 17.68 -4.46 4.77
N PRO A 286 16.59 -4.55 5.54
CA PRO A 286 15.24 -4.20 5.07
C PRO A 286 15.14 -2.74 4.58
N THR A 287 16.09 -1.87 4.95
CA THR A 287 16.20 -0.49 4.46
C THR A 287 16.96 -0.33 3.15
N ASP A 288 17.75 -1.33 2.72
CA ASP A 288 18.49 -1.33 1.43
C ASP A 288 17.55 -1.61 0.23
N LEU A 289 16.34 -2.04 0.53
CA LEU A 289 15.31 -2.32 -0.44
C LEU A 289 14.55 -1.02 -0.66
N HIS A 290 15.02 -0.24 -1.64
CA HIS A 290 14.38 1.00 -2.08
C HIS A 290 12.91 0.76 -2.46
N ASP A 291 12.00 0.88 -1.49
CA ASP A 291 10.57 0.91 -1.76
C ASP A 291 10.28 2.19 -2.54
N TRP A 292 10.03 2.06 -3.84
CA TRP A 292 9.71 3.16 -4.74
C TRP A 292 8.55 4.03 -4.21
N ARG A 293 7.69 3.49 -3.33
CA ARG A 293 6.62 4.23 -2.66
C ARG A 293 7.15 5.22 -1.64
N THR A 294 8.17 4.86 -0.86
CA THR A 294 8.80 5.81 0.08
C THR A 294 9.48 6.92 -0.70
N ILE A 295 10.19 6.59 -1.78
CA ILE A 295 10.77 7.56 -2.71
C ILE A 295 9.68 8.45 -3.31
N GLY A 296 8.56 7.88 -3.73
CA GLY A 296 7.41 8.60 -4.28
C GLY A 296 6.76 9.54 -3.28
N ILE A 297 6.55 9.09 -2.03
CA ILE A 297 5.99 9.91 -0.94
C ILE A 297 6.93 11.08 -0.63
N TRP A 298 8.23 10.84 -0.48
CA TRP A 298 9.21 11.89 -0.20
C TRP A 298 9.36 12.86 -1.38
N SER A 299 9.28 12.37 -2.62
CA SER A 299 9.30 13.20 -3.82
C SER A 299 8.06 14.10 -3.90
N CYS A 300 6.87 13.54 -3.67
CA CYS A 300 5.61 14.30 -3.61
C CYS A 300 5.62 15.33 -2.48
N ALA A 301 6.09 14.96 -1.29
CA ALA A 301 6.25 15.89 -0.17
C ALA A 301 7.24 17.02 -0.51
N GLY A 302 8.36 16.70 -1.18
CA GLY A 302 9.31 17.68 -1.70
C GLY A 302 8.68 18.65 -2.70
N ILE A 303 7.90 18.14 -3.66
CA ILE A 303 7.22 18.99 -4.66
C ILE A 303 6.17 19.89 -4.00
N LEU A 304 5.38 19.35 -3.06
CA LEU A 304 4.36 20.12 -2.35
C LEU A 304 4.98 21.21 -1.46
N THR A 305 6.08 20.92 -0.77
CA THR A 305 6.78 21.90 0.07
C THR A 305 7.40 23.01 -0.78
N VAL A 306 8.03 22.69 -1.91
CA VAL A 306 8.55 23.69 -2.86
C VAL A 306 7.44 24.54 -3.45
N GLY A 307 6.32 23.92 -3.87
CA GLY A 307 5.14 24.63 -4.36
C GLY A 307 4.56 25.59 -3.32
N TRP A 308 4.46 25.15 -2.07
CA TRP A 308 3.99 25.98 -0.95
C TRP A 308 4.94 27.17 -0.68
N LEU A 309 6.26 26.94 -0.67
CA LEU A 309 7.26 27.99 -0.49
C LEU A 309 7.22 29.03 -1.62
N LEU A 310 7.02 28.60 -2.88
CA LEU A 310 6.87 29.50 -4.02
C LEU A 310 5.61 30.36 -3.92
N VAL A 311 4.48 29.77 -3.54
CA VAL A 311 3.23 30.51 -3.32
C VAL A 311 3.39 31.53 -2.18
N TRP A 312 4.04 31.13 -1.09
CA TRP A 312 4.34 32.02 0.03
C TRP A 312 5.27 33.17 -0.37
N LEU A 313 6.33 32.89 -1.14
CA LEU A 313 7.29 33.89 -1.63
C LEU A 313 6.62 34.88 -2.59
N VAL A 314 5.85 34.40 -3.57
CA VAL A 314 5.10 35.25 -4.50
C VAL A 314 4.05 36.08 -3.75
N GLY A 315 3.38 35.49 -2.76
CA GLY A 315 2.46 36.19 -1.86
C GLY A 315 3.16 37.33 -1.10
N ARG A 316 4.34 37.07 -0.52
CA ARG A 316 5.14 38.06 0.20
C ARG A 316 5.59 39.22 -0.69
N LEU A 317 6.07 38.91 -1.90
CA LEU A 317 6.49 39.91 -2.89
C LEU A 317 5.30 40.78 -3.35
N ARG A 318 4.14 40.18 -3.64
CA ARG A 318 2.92 40.90 -4.01
C ARG A 318 2.39 41.79 -2.88
N HIS A 319 2.40 41.30 -1.63
CA HIS A 319 1.99 42.09 -0.47
C HIS A 319 2.93 43.27 -0.16
N GLY A 320 4.24 43.12 -0.42
CA GLY A 320 5.23 44.20 -0.26
C GLY A 320 5.01 45.37 -1.23
N VAL A 321 4.57 45.10 -2.46
CA VAL A 321 4.21 46.14 -3.44
C VAL A 321 2.92 46.87 -3.01
N TRP A 322 1.91 46.14 -2.53
CA TRP A 322 0.64 46.70 -2.08
C TRP A 322 0.74 47.56 -0.80
N ARG A 323 1.67 47.26 0.11
CA ARG A 323 1.96 48.12 1.28
C ARG A 323 2.62 49.44 0.88
N ARG A 324 3.54 49.44 -0.10
CA ARG A 324 4.19 50.65 -0.60
C ARG A 324 3.19 51.60 -1.29
N MET A 325 2.27 51.06 -2.09
CA MET A 325 1.20 51.88 -2.71
C MET A 325 0.29 52.55 -1.67
N ARG A 326 -0.11 51.85 -0.60
CA ARG A 326 -0.96 52.44 0.45
C ARG A 326 -0.30 53.58 1.23
N HIS A 327 1.02 53.58 1.36
CA HIS A 327 1.75 54.70 1.95
C HIS A 327 1.84 55.90 0.99
N ALA A 328 2.08 55.67 -0.30
CA ALA A 328 2.11 56.73 -1.30
C ALA A 328 0.76 57.47 -1.39
N THR A 329 -0.37 56.76 -1.37
CA THR A 329 -1.70 57.40 -1.42
C THR A 329 -2.02 58.23 -0.16
N ARG A 330 -1.62 57.76 1.03
CA ARG A 330 -1.80 58.51 2.29
C ARG A 330 -0.92 59.76 2.35
N ILE A 331 0.30 59.71 1.81
CA ILE A 331 1.20 60.86 1.72
C ILE A 331 0.67 61.88 0.72
N TYR A 332 0.20 61.44 -0.45
CA TYR A 332 -0.38 62.33 -1.47
C TYR A 332 -1.64 63.08 -0.96
N VAL A 333 -2.55 62.39 -0.27
CA VAL A 333 -3.74 63.00 0.35
C VAL A 333 -3.38 63.98 1.47
N ARG A 334 -2.30 63.73 2.22
CA ARG A 334 -1.81 64.63 3.28
C ARG A 334 -1.20 65.91 2.71
N ILE A 335 -0.46 65.80 1.60
CA ILE A 335 0.15 66.93 0.89
C ILE A 335 -0.93 67.81 0.23
N GLN A 336 -1.97 67.22 -0.36
CA GLN A 336 -3.10 67.99 -0.91
C GLN A 336 -3.89 68.75 0.17
N ARG A 337 -4.03 68.18 1.37
CA ARG A 337 -4.69 68.86 2.50
C ARG A 337 -3.86 70.03 3.06
N SER A 338 -2.53 69.92 3.12
CA SER A 338 -1.69 71.04 3.57
C SER A 338 -1.61 72.15 2.51
N GLY A 339 -1.59 71.81 1.22
CA GLY A 339 -1.63 72.80 0.12
C GLY A 339 -2.93 73.62 0.08
N ARG A 340 -4.09 73.01 0.34
CA ARG A 340 -5.37 73.73 0.45
C ARG A 340 -5.45 74.67 1.66
N GLN A 341 -4.82 74.31 2.78
CA GLN A 341 -4.78 75.20 3.96
C GLN A 341 -3.83 76.39 3.78
N ALA A 342 -2.72 76.22 3.04
CA ALA A 342 -1.82 77.32 2.72
C ALA A 342 -2.45 78.35 1.76
N SER A 343 -3.22 77.90 0.77
CA SER A 343 -3.91 78.79 -0.17
C SER A 343 -5.07 79.57 0.44
N ALA A 344 -5.65 79.10 1.56
CA ALA A 344 -6.72 79.80 2.28
C ALA A 344 -6.21 80.92 3.21
N LYS A 345 -4.90 80.97 3.49
CA LYS A 345 -4.27 81.99 4.35
C LYS A 345 -3.75 83.22 3.58
N HIS A 346 -3.78 83.19 2.26
CA HIS A 346 -3.31 84.27 1.37
C HIS A 346 -4.46 84.89 0.53
N ARG A 347 -5.70 84.75 1.00
CA ARG A 347 -6.86 85.42 0.40
C ARG A 347 -7.49 86.39 1.38
#